data_AF-A0A8T9BAH5-F1
#
_entry.id   AF-A0A8T9BAH5-F1
#
_cell.length_a   1.000
_cell.length_b   1.000
_cell.length_c   1.000
_cell.angle_alpha   90.00
_cell.angle_beta   90.00
_cell.angle_gamma   90.00
#
_symmetry.space_group_name_H-M   'P 1'
#
loop_
_entity.id
_entity.type
_entity.pdbx_description
1 polymer ?
#
loop_
_entity_poly.entity_id
_entity_poly.type
_entity_poly.pdbx_seq_one_letter_code
_entity_poly.pdbx_strand_id
1 'polypeptide(L)'
;MASIYRDAHLTLAAATSGAATEGFLHYGHLAAEQKLPFWMEWKTHSGQQSTLGARIVPALTTHTPAGDDSPPLSLRGWTLQESKLSRRVLTYTREELWWSCLGESACECGTLDKLQEEEKRLEFNSFYSINNPQEAYKNWYYTVSEYTSRALTNPLDMLPAISGIARVVQDITNSQYIAGLWLDNFIFGLTWQAGTLHTIKSSSAALALSDYRAPTFSWASVERAIYDTIGHWFSANSCTVIETESKVPGRNPLGQVQSASVTLRGLIFKTTLQIEYSFFGIHDISSYVVPCADTKLTFYPDMALESFEAINPDGVTERLSLGHLCSYSILDIAWAAAAGKKPFATIS
;
A
#
# COMPACT_ATOMS: atom_id res chain seq x y z
N MET A 1 16.31 -7.00 -11.90
CA MET A 1 15.02 -7.04 -12.61
C MET A 1 14.56 -5.66 -13.04
N ALA A 2 14.67 -4.62 -12.19
CA ALA A 2 14.25 -3.26 -12.55
C ALA A 2 14.70 -2.77 -13.94
N SER A 3 15.99 -2.94 -14.27
CA SER A 3 16.56 -2.55 -15.57
C SER A 3 15.93 -3.30 -16.75
N ILE A 4 15.50 -4.56 -16.55
CA ILE A 4 14.89 -5.36 -17.63
C ILE A 4 13.62 -4.68 -18.13
N TYR A 5 12.73 -4.25 -17.23
CA TYR A 5 11.48 -3.56 -17.60
C TYR A 5 11.70 -2.10 -17.96
N ARG A 6 12.59 -1.40 -17.24
CA ARG A 6 12.95 0.01 -17.52
C ARG A 6 13.56 0.19 -18.92
N ASP A 7 14.43 -0.74 -19.32
CA ASP A 7 15.19 -0.66 -20.56
C ASP A 7 14.56 -1.48 -21.69
N ALA A 8 13.46 -2.20 -21.42
CA ALA A 8 12.69 -2.88 -22.45
C ALA A 8 12.17 -1.88 -23.49
N HIS A 9 12.22 -2.26 -24.76
CA HIS A 9 11.60 -1.46 -25.82
C HIS A 9 10.07 -1.44 -25.65
N LEU A 10 9.50 -2.61 -25.36
CA LEU A 10 8.09 -2.89 -25.13
C LEU A 10 7.97 -4.09 -24.17
N THR A 11 7.10 -3.97 -23.16
CA THR A 11 6.70 -5.08 -22.30
C THR A 11 5.33 -5.60 -22.74
N LEU A 12 5.22 -6.90 -22.95
CA LEU A 12 3.93 -7.57 -23.18
C LEU A 12 3.46 -8.17 -21.87
N ALA A 13 2.34 -7.69 -21.34
CA ALA A 13 1.77 -8.18 -20.09
C ALA A 13 0.59 -9.11 -20.39
N ALA A 14 0.78 -10.41 -20.16
CA ALA A 14 -0.25 -11.43 -20.31
C ALA A 14 -1.13 -11.47 -19.05
N ALA A 15 -2.07 -10.52 -18.90
CA ALA A 15 -2.78 -10.32 -17.64
C ALA A 15 -3.61 -11.54 -17.21
N THR A 16 -4.15 -12.28 -18.18
CA THR A 16 -5.00 -13.46 -17.99
C THR A 16 -4.24 -14.75 -17.70
N SER A 17 -2.91 -14.76 -17.86
CA SER A 17 -2.08 -15.96 -17.69
C SER A 17 -1.63 -16.10 -16.24
N GLY A 18 -1.91 -17.25 -15.62
CA GLY A 18 -1.46 -17.56 -14.26
C GLY A 18 0.01 -17.98 -14.18
N ALA A 19 0.53 -18.58 -15.27
CA ALA A 19 1.88 -19.12 -15.33
C ALA A 19 2.50 -18.96 -16.73
N ALA A 20 3.83 -18.91 -16.81
CA ALA A 20 4.56 -18.77 -18.08
C ALA A 20 4.30 -19.91 -19.09
N THR A 21 3.71 -21.03 -18.65
CA THR A 21 3.33 -22.18 -19.46
C THR A 21 1.93 -22.06 -20.08
N GLU A 22 1.15 -21.05 -19.71
CA GLU A 22 -0.23 -20.87 -20.16
C GLU A 22 -0.30 -19.83 -21.29
N GLY A 23 -1.13 -20.11 -22.30
CA GLY A 23 -1.42 -19.17 -23.38
C GLY A 23 -2.37 -18.06 -22.93
N PHE A 24 -2.31 -16.91 -23.60
CA PHE A 24 -3.15 -15.73 -23.30
C PHE A 24 -3.85 -15.14 -24.54
N LEU A 25 -3.63 -15.72 -25.73
CA LEU A 25 -4.12 -15.19 -27.01
C LEU A 25 -5.45 -15.79 -27.48
N HIS A 26 -6.11 -16.59 -26.64
CA HIS A 26 -7.36 -17.30 -26.98
C HIS A 26 -8.63 -16.51 -26.68
N TYR A 27 -8.52 -15.35 -26.03
CA TYR A 27 -9.67 -14.48 -25.76
C TYR A 27 -10.01 -13.64 -26.98
N GLY A 28 -11.30 -13.61 -27.36
CA GLY A 28 -11.80 -12.70 -28.38
C GLY A 28 -12.13 -11.35 -27.75
N HIS A 29 -11.45 -10.29 -28.18
CA HIS A 29 -11.69 -8.94 -27.67
C HIS A 29 -12.90 -8.32 -28.36
N LEU A 30 -14.08 -8.47 -27.75
CA LEU A 30 -15.30 -7.84 -28.25
C LEU A 30 -15.17 -6.32 -28.33
N ALA A 31 -14.29 -5.71 -27.51
CA ALA A 31 -13.97 -4.28 -27.58
C ALA A 31 -13.38 -3.84 -28.92
N ALA A 32 -12.51 -4.67 -29.52
CA ALA A 32 -11.93 -4.42 -30.84
C ALA A 32 -12.97 -4.46 -31.97
N GLU A 33 -14.07 -5.19 -31.78
CA GLU A 33 -15.18 -5.28 -32.74
C GLU A 33 -16.23 -4.17 -32.55
N GLN A 34 -16.08 -3.31 -31.53
CA GLN A 34 -17.07 -2.28 -31.25
C GLN A 34 -17.10 -1.22 -32.35
N LYS A 35 -18.32 -0.94 -32.83
CA LYS A 35 -18.58 0.19 -33.72
C LYS A 35 -18.31 1.51 -32.98
N LEU A 36 -17.96 2.55 -33.73
CA LEU A 36 -17.84 3.91 -33.21
C LEU A 36 -19.08 4.25 -32.34
N PRO A 37 -18.90 4.99 -31.22
CA PRO A 37 -20.03 5.36 -30.37
C PRO A 37 -21.11 6.08 -31.18
N PHE A 38 -22.38 5.86 -30.83
CA PHE A 38 -23.45 6.70 -31.35
C PHE A 38 -23.32 8.09 -30.74
N TRP A 39 -23.41 9.13 -31.57
CA TRP A 39 -23.38 10.53 -31.15
C TRP A 39 -24.56 11.28 -31.74
N MET A 40 -25.16 12.16 -30.95
CA MET A 40 -26.12 13.14 -31.45
C MET A 40 -26.01 14.47 -30.70
N GLU A 41 -26.36 15.56 -31.37
CA GLU A 41 -26.57 16.84 -30.67
C GLU A 41 -27.77 16.72 -29.74
N TRP A 42 -27.61 17.25 -28.52
CA TRP A 42 -28.62 17.26 -27.48
C TRP A 42 -28.73 18.67 -26.90
N LYS A 43 -29.94 19.09 -26.52
CA LYS A 43 -30.14 20.33 -25.76
C LYS A 43 -30.66 19.97 -24.38
N THR A 44 -29.99 20.50 -23.35
CA THR A 44 -30.47 20.35 -21.96
C THR A 44 -31.80 21.08 -21.79
N HIS A 45 -32.50 20.82 -20.68
CA HIS A 45 -33.73 21.55 -20.32
C HIS A 45 -33.52 23.07 -20.19
N SER A 46 -32.29 23.52 -19.92
CA SER A 46 -31.92 24.94 -19.86
C SER A 46 -31.57 25.55 -21.23
N GLY A 47 -31.70 24.79 -22.33
CA GLY A 47 -31.41 25.25 -23.69
C GLY A 47 -29.93 25.23 -24.07
N GLN A 48 -29.06 24.72 -23.21
CA GLN A 48 -27.63 24.60 -23.48
C GLN A 48 -27.39 23.46 -24.48
N GLN A 49 -26.63 23.75 -25.55
CA GLN A 49 -26.18 22.72 -26.48
C GLN A 49 -25.17 21.80 -25.78
N SER A 50 -25.34 20.50 -26.02
CA SER A 50 -24.50 19.42 -25.51
C SER A 50 -24.47 18.29 -26.55
N THR A 51 -23.66 17.26 -26.30
CA THR A 51 -23.58 16.07 -27.15
C THR A 51 -23.94 14.85 -26.30
N LEU A 52 -24.92 14.06 -26.77
CA LEU A 52 -25.27 12.79 -26.16
C LEU A 52 -24.51 11.68 -26.91
N GLY A 53 -23.68 10.94 -26.17
CA GLY A 53 -22.99 9.77 -26.67
C GLY A 53 -23.54 8.50 -26.02
N ALA A 54 -23.77 7.45 -26.81
CA ALA A 54 -24.10 6.12 -26.31
C ALA A 54 -23.15 5.09 -26.94
N ARG A 55 -22.58 4.22 -26.10
CA ARG A 55 -21.70 3.12 -26.52
C ARG A 55 -22.15 1.83 -25.84
N ILE A 56 -22.11 0.72 -26.58
CA ILE A 56 -22.25 -0.61 -25.98
C ILE A 56 -20.91 -0.95 -25.34
N VAL A 57 -20.86 -0.98 -24.02
CA VAL A 57 -19.71 -1.48 -23.26
C VAL A 57 -20.07 -2.86 -22.72
N PRO A 58 -19.24 -3.90 -22.92
CA PRO A 58 -19.43 -5.20 -22.29
C PRO A 58 -19.21 -5.04 -20.78
N ALA A 59 -20.30 -4.76 -20.07
CA ALA A 59 -20.40 -4.58 -18.61
C ALA A 59 -19.56 -3.44 -17.99
N LEU A 60 -20.01 -3.00 -16.82
CA LEU A 60 -19.56 -1.82 -16.08
C LEU A 60 -18.18 -1.96 -15.38
N THR A 61 -17.35 -2.94 -15.76
CA THR A 61 -16.18 -3.36 -14.95
C THR A 61 -14.88 -3.54 -15.74
N THR A 62 -14.81 -3.14 -17.01
CA THR A 62 -13.64 -3.38 -17.86
C THR A 62 -12.36 -2.78 -17.27
N HIS A 63 -12.41 -1.56 -16.70
CA HIS A 63 -11.24 -0.83 -16.20
C HIS A 63 -10.96 -0.92 -14.70
N THR A 64 -11.89 -1.48 -13.94
CA THR A 64 -11.75 -1.67 -12.49
C THR A 64 -12.23 -3.07 -12.14
N PRO A 65 -11.36 -4.10 -12.32
CA PRO A 65 -11.67 -5.42 -11.80
C PRO A 65 -11.75 -5.30 -10.27
N ALA A 66 -12.98 -5.36 -9.74
CA ALA A 66 -13.24 -5.35 -8.31
C ALA A 66 -13.42 -6.80 -7.84
N GLY A 67 -12.71 -7.19 -6.79
CA GLY A 67 -12.89 -8.51 -6.17
C GLY A 67 -12.25 -9.67 -6.95
N ASP A 68 -13.00 -10.75 -7.13
CA ASP A 68 -12.53 -12.03 -7.69
C ASP A 68 -12.20 -12.01 -9.19
N ASP A 69 -12.55 -10.92 -9.89
CA ASP A 69 -12.28 -10.74 -11.32
C ASP A 69 -10.90 -10.09 -11.59
N SER A 70 -10.07 -9.92 -10.56
CA SER A 70 -8.70 -9.41 -10.74
C SER A 70 -7.87 -10.32 -11.62
N PRO A 71 -7.18 -9.81 -12.66
CA PRO A 71 -6.39 -10.64 -13.56
C PRO A 71 -5.26 -11.33 -12.79
N PRO A 72 -4.97 -12.63 -13.07
CA PRO A 72 -3.93 -13.40 -12.39
C PRO A 72 -2.58 -12.69 -12.28
N LEU A 73 -2.17 -11.94 -13.30
CA LEU A 73 -0.92 -11.20 -13.28
C LEU A 73 -0.90 -10.13 -12.18
N SER A 74 -2.01 -9.43 -11.93
CA SER A 74 -2.10 -8.37 -10.91
C SER A 74 -2.11 -8.91 -9.48
N LEU A 75 -2.37 -10.21 -9.30
CA LEU A 75 -2.36 -10.86 -7.99
C LEU A 75 -0.96 -11.28 -7.53
N ARG A 76 0.07 -11.19 -8.38
CA ARG A 76 1.43 -11.64 -8.06
C ARG A 76 2.30 -10.46 -7.63
N GLY A 77 2.98 -10.57 -6.50
CA GLY A 77 3.79 -9.46 -5.97
C GLY A 77 4.94 -9.05 -6.89
N TRP A 78 5.71 -10.04 -7.39
CA TRP A 78 6.86 -9.81 -8.28
C TRP A 78 6.49 -9.09 -9.60
N THR A 79 5.27 -9.27 -10.09
CA THR A 79 4.83 -8.73 -11.39
C THR A 79 4.44 -7.25 -11.30
N LEU A 80 4.32 -6.67 -10.11
CA LEU A 80 4.05 -5.23 -9.95
C LEU A 80 5.12 -4.37 -10.64
N GLN A 81 6.37 -4.85 -10.62
CA GLN A 81 7.46 -4.16 -11.30
C GLN A 81 7.27 -4.12 -12.83
N GLU A 82 6.55 -5.09 -13.42
CA GLU A 82 6.26 -5.13 -14.85
C GLU A 82 5.41 -3.94 -15.27
N SER A 83 4.36 -3.62 -14.49
CA SER A 83 3.47 -2.52 -14.80
C SER A 83 4.02 -1.16 -14.40
N LYS A 84 4.78 -1.06 -13.30
CA LYS A 84 5.27 0.23 -12.77
C LYS A 84 6.58 0.72 -13.37
N LEU A 85 7.42 -0.19 -13.88
CA LEU A 85 8.75 0.17 -14.40
C LEU A 85 8.83 0.15 -15.92
N SER A 86 7.88 -0.44 -16.63
CA SER A 86 7.90 -0.48 -18.09
C SER A 86 7.58 0.88 -18.70
N ARG A 87 8.43 1.37 -19.61
CA ARG A 87 8.17 2.65 -20.30
C ARG A 87 7.07 2.56 -21.36
N ARG A 88 6.81 1.34 -21.83
CA ARG A 88 5.77 0.97 -22.79
C ARG A 88 5.29 -0.42 -22.42
N VAL A 89 4.00 -0.56 -22.14
CA VAL A 89 3.37 -1.83 -21.80
C VAL A 89 2.11 -2.00 -22.64
N LEU A 90 2.00 -3.17 -23.27
CA LEU A 90 0.78 -3.64 -23.91
C LEU A 90 0.24 -4.79 -23.06
N THR A 91 -0.89 -4.56 -22.42
CA THR A 91 -1.54 -5.51 -21.52
C THR A 91 -2.67 -6.22 -22.25
N TYR A 92 -2.57 -7.54 -22.33
CA TYR A 92 -3.62 -8.43 -22.83
C TYR A 92 -4.54 -8.80 -21.67
N THR A 93 -5.68 -8.11 -21.55
CA THR A 93 -6.72 -8.47 -20.59
C THR A 93 -7.64 -9.52 -21.19
N ARG A 94 -8.67 -9.93 -20.45
CA ARG A 94 -9.67 -10.89 -20.95
C ARG A 94 -10.63 -10.21 -21.93
N GLU A 95 -10.88 -8.91 -21.72
CA GLU A 95 -11.89 -8.13 -22.41
C GLU A 95 -11.32 -7.35 -23.59
N GLU A 96 -10.08 -6.86 -23.48
CA GLU A 96 -9.45 -5.97 -24.45
C GLU A 96 -7.93 -5.80 -24.30
N LEU A 97 -7.29 -5.11 -25.26
CA LEU A 97 -5.93 -4.61 -25.13
C LEU A 97 -5.87 -3.24 -24.46
N TRP A 98 -4.94 -3.10 -23.52
CA TRP A 98 -4.57 -1.80 -22.95
C TRP A 98 -3.15 -1.44 -23.33
N TRP A 99 -2.98 -0.22 -23.83
CA TRP A 99 -1.70 0.40 -24.08
C TRP A 99 -1.40 1.42 -22.98
N SER A 100 -0.18 1.42 -22.48
CA SER A 100 0.34 2.51 -21.67
C SER A 100 1.78 2.80 -22.05
N CYS A 101 2.10 4.09 -22.16
CA CYS A 101 3.46 4.60 -22.20
C CYS A 101 3.59 5.88 -21.39
N LEU A 102 4.77 6.51 -21.42
CA LEU A 102 5.04 7.76 -20.69
C LEU A 102 4.23 8.97 -21.18
N GLY A 103 3.69 8.92 -22.39
CA GLY A 103 2.94 10.03 -22.99
C GLY A 103 1.44 9.79 -23.04
N GLU A 104 1.01 8.55 -23.29
CA GLU A 104 -0.39 8.24 -23.58
C GLU A 104 -0.75 6.86 -23.00
N SER A 105 -2.01 6.72 -22.62
CA SER A 105 -2.64 5.43 -22.33
C SER A 105 -3.91 5.32 -23.14
N ALA A 106 -4.16 4.14 -23.69
CA ALA A 106 -5.27 3.85 -24.58
C ALA A 106 -5.81 2.45 -24.35
N CYS A 107 -7.06 2.21 -24.71
CA CYS A 107 -7.67 0.89 -24.70
C CYS A 107 -8.52 0.70 -25.96
N GLU A 108 -8.80 -0.54 -26.35
CA GLU A 108 -9.65 -0.82 -27.52
C GLU A 108 -11.06 -0.23 -27.37
N CYS A 109 -11.56 -0.13 -26.13
CA CYS A 109 -12.84 0.51 -25.83
C CYS A 109 -12.77 2.05 -25.69
N GLY A 110 -11.60 2.68 -25.91
CA GLY A 110 -11.42 4.14 -25.93
C GLY A 110 -11.84 4.89 -24.66
N THR A 111 -12.04 4.20 -23.53
CA THR A 111 -12.35 4.83 -22.24
C THR A 111 -11.13 5.55 -21.68
N LEU A 112 -9.95 4.91 -21.73
CA LEU A 112 -8.70 5.48 -21.23
C LEU A 112 -8.32 6.78 -21.95
N ASP A 113 -8.65 6.89 -23.24
CA ASP A 113 -8.40 8.10 -24.04
C ASP A 113 -9.03 9.35 -23.41
N LYS A 114 -10.17 9.17 -22.72
CA LYS A 114 -11.00 10.24 -22.14
C LYS A 114 -10.65 10.59 -20.70
N LEU A 115 -9.80 9.81 -20.03
CA LEU A 115 -9.36 10.12 -18.67
C LEU A 115 -8.56 11.43 -18.66
N GLN A 116 -8.69 12.18 -17.58
CA GLN A 116 -7.88 13.37 -17.36
C GLN A 116 -6.41 12.96 -17.17
N GLU A 117 -5.48 13.87 -17.48
CA GLU A 117 -4.04 13.62 -17.33
C GLU A 117 -3.63 13.20 -15.91
N GLU A 118 -4.31 13.73 -14.89
CA GLU A 118 -4.06 13.37 -13.49
C GLU A 118 -4.48 11.92 -13.18
N GLU A 119 -5.61 11.47 -13.72
CA GLU A 119 -6.12 10.10 -13.57
C GLU A 119 -5.20 9.11 -14.30
N LYS A 120 -4.76 9.46 -15.52
CA LYS A 120 -3.79 8.67 -16.31
C LYS A 120 -2.45 8.48 -15.58
N ARG A 121 -1.96 9.53 -14.90
CA ARG A 121 -0.71 9.49 -14.13
C ARG A 121 -0.76 8.54 -12.94
N LEU A 122 -1.90 8.42 -12.28
CA LEU A 122 -2.07 7.56 -11.11
C LEU A 122 -2.19 6.07 -11.51
N GLU A 123 -2.82 5.79 -12.64
CA GLU A 123 -3.08 4.42 -13.10
C GLU A 123 -1.88 3.80 -13.84
N PHE A 124 -1.09 4.58 -14.59
CA PHE A 124 -0.19 4.04 -15.60
C PHE A 124 1.19 4.73 -15.63
N ASN A 125 2.16 4.19 -14.88
CA ASN A 125 3.58 4.63 -14.88
C ASN A 125 3.91 5.97 -14.21
N SER A 126 3.30 6.21 -13.04
CA SER A 126 3.53 7.39 -12.19
C SER A 126 5.00 7.76 -11.98
N PHE A 127 5.90 6.79 -11.78
CA PHE A 127 7.26 7.06 -11.31
C PHE A 127 8.16 7.84 -12.27
N TYR A 128 7.85 7.89 -13.58
CA TYR A 128 8.67 8.62 -14.55
C TYR A 128 8.34 10.10 -14.68
N SER A 129 7.14 10.50 -14.25
CA SER A 129 6.68 11.90 -14.27
C SER A 129 6.99 12.62 -12.96
N ILE A 130 7.37 11.87 -11.92
CA ILE A 130 7.68 12.40 -10.60
C ILE A 130 9.09 13.00 -10.60
N ASN A 131 9.16 14.28 -10.26
CA ASN A 131 10.42 15.04 -10.24
C ASN A 131 10.73 15.68 -8.88
N ASN A 132 9.90 15.43 -7.86
CA ASN A 132 10.10 15.98 -6.53
C ASN A 132 9.98 14.88 -5.46
N PRO A 133 10.72 15.01 -4.33
CA PRO A 133 10.73 13.98 -3.29
C PRO A 133 9.36 13.69 -2.65
N GLN A 134 8.52 14.71 -2.44
CA GLN A 134 7.25 14.54 -1.72
C GLN A 134 6.25 13.69 -2.51
N GLU A 135 6.16 13.94 -3.81
CA GLU A 135 5.35 13.12 -4.70
C GLU A 135 5.92 11.70 -4.86
N ALA A 136 7.25 11.54 -4.82
CA ALA A 136 7.89 10.22 -4.84
C ALA A 136 7.53 9.39 -3.59
N TYR A 137 7.54 10.00 -2.40
CA TYR A 137 7.09 9.34 -1.18
C TYR A 137 5.61 8.98 -1.22
N LYS A 138 4.75 9.92 -1.61
CA LYS A 138 3.32 9.66 -1.77
C LYS A 138 3.08 8.47 -2.72
N ASN A 139 3.74 8.45 -3.87
CA ASN A 139 3.60 7.37 -4.83
C ASN A 139 4.19 6.04 -4.34
N TRP A 140 5.27 6.09 -3.56
CA TRP A 140 5.82 4.92 -2.88
C TRP A 140 4.77 4.26 -1.98
N TYR A 141 4.13 4.99 -1.07
CA TYR A 141 3.17 4.37 -0.14
C TYR A 141 1.90 3.88 -0.83
N TYR A 142 1.41 4.56 -1.88
CA TYR A 142 0.35 3.99 -2.72
C TYR A 142 0.78 2.68 -3.37
N THR A 143 2.01 2.63 -3.89
CA THR A 143 2.54 1.42 -4.51
C THR A 143 2.75 0.30 -3.51
N VAL A 144 3.17 0.61 -2.27
CA VAL A 144 3.27 -0.39 -1.19
C VAL A 144 1.88 -0.92 -0.81
N SER A 145 0.86 -0.05 -0.74
CA SER A 145 -0.52 -0.48 -0.47
C SER A 145 -1.03 -1.44 -1.55
N GLU A 146 -0.82 -1.10 -2.83
CA GLU A 146 -1.13 -1.99 -3.95
C GLU A 146 -0.32 -3.31 -3.85
N TYR A 147 0.98 -3.21 -3.60
CA TYR A 147 1.90 -4.34 -3.54
C TYR A 147 1.56 -5.37 -2.46
N THR A 148 1.29 -4.90 -1.24
CA THR A 148 0.99 -5.75 -0.08
C THR A 148 -0.36 -6.47 -0.20
N SER A 149 -1.24 -6.02 -1.11
CA SER A 149 -2.47 -6.74 -1.47
C SER A 149 -2.25 -7.93 -2.41
N ARG A 150 -1.04 -8.07 -2.95
CA ARG A 150 -0.67 -9.15 -3.88
C ARG A 150 -0.03 -10.33 -3.15
N ALA A 151 -0.18 -11.52 -3.72
CA ALA A 151 0.40 -12.75 -3.19
C ALA A 151 1.89 -12.88 -3.54
N LEU A 152 2.67 -13.36 -2.57
CA LEU A 152 4.05 -13.79 -2.75
C LEU A 152 4.16 -15.28 -2.41
N THR A 153 4.85 -16.05 -3.24
CA THR A 153 5.09 -17.48 -2.97
C THR A 153 6.08 -17.67 -1.82
N ASN A 154 7.07 -16.77 -1.70
CA ASN A 154 8.05 -16.78 -0.63
C ASN A 154 7.90 -15.49 0.21
N PRO A 155 7.52 -15.59 1.49
CA PRO A 155 7.40 -14.42 2.36
C PRO A 155 8.66 -13.55 2.42
N LEU A 156 9.87 -14.13 2.32
CA LEU A 156 11.13 -13.39 2.36
C LEU A 156 11.34 -12.48 1.14
N ASP A 157 10.56 -12.65 0.08
CA ASP A 157 10.61 -11.79 -1.10
C ASP A 157 9.90 -10.44 -0.90
N MET A 158 9.29 -10.18 0.26
CA MET A 158 8.51 -8.96 0.53
C MET A 158 9.26 -7.65 0.19
N LEU A 159 10.52 -7.49 0.61
CA LEU A 159 11.33 -6.34 0.21
C LEU A 159 12.05 -6.54 -1.14
N PRO A 160 12.69 -7.70 -1.41
CA PRO A 160 13.32 -7.96 -2.71
C PRO A 160 12.42 -7.72 -3.93
N ALA A 161 11.16 -8.14 -3.88
CA ALA A 161 10.24 -8.11 -5.02
C ALA A 161 9.65 -6.73 -5.33
N ILE A 162 9.89 -5.72 -4.48
CA ILE A 162 9.58 -4.31 -4.77
C ILE A 162 10.85 -3.44 -4.91
N SER A 163 12.03 -3.99 -4.63
CA SER A 163 13.30 -3.24 -4.55
C SER A 163 13.67 -2.47 -5.83
N GLY A 164 13.17 -2.89 -7.00
CA GLY A 164 13.36 -2.16 -8.25
C GLY A 164 12.59 -0.84 -8.33
N ILE A 165 11.38 -0.81 -7.77
CA ILE A 165 10.59 0.40 -7.61
C ILE A 165 11.20 1.27 -6.52
N ALA A 166 11.62 0.67 -5.40
CA ALA A 166 12.34 1.38 -4.35
C ALA A 166 13.57 2.11 -4.92
N ARG A 167 14.31 1.50 -5.87
CA ARG A 167 15.45 2.15 -6.52
C ARG A 167 15.04 3.44 -7.24
N VAL A 168 13.90 3.46 -7.94
CA VAL A 168 13.42 4.68 -8.62
C VAL A 168 13.18 5.79 -7.61
N VAL A 169 12.53 5.47 -6.48
CA VAL A 169 12.25 6.44 -5.42
C VAL A 169 13.54 6.94 -4.78
N GLN A 170 14.51 6.05 -4.54
CA GLN A 170 15.83 6.42 -4.05
C GLN A 170 16.58 7.34 -5.02
N ASP A 171 16.51 7.08 -6.32
CA ASP A 171 17.17 7.91 -7.34
C ASP A 171 16.60 9.35 -7.36
N ILE A 172 15.29 9.52 -7.09
CA ILE A 172 14.62 10.83 -7.04
C ILE A 172 14.88 11.56 -5.72
N THR A 173 14.81 10.83 -4.61
CA THR A 173 14.81 11.42 -3.26
C THR A 173 16.22 11.53 -2.67
N ASN A 174 17.15 10.71 -3.14
CA ASN A 174 18.45 10.44 -2.54
C ASN A 174 18.35 9.98 -1.06
N SER A 175 17.19 9.48 -0.65
CA SER A 175 16.93 9.11 0.74
C SER A 175 17.45 7.72 1.09
N GLN A 176 17.89 7.55 2.33
CA GLN A 176 18.30 6.25 2.83
C GLN A 176 17.07 5.34 3.00
N TYR A 177 17.17 4.12 2.47
CA TYR A 177 16.12 3.11 2.61
C TYR A 177 16.38 2.22 3.83
N ILE A 178 15.38 2.09 4.69
CA ILE A 178 15.46 1.38 5.96
C ILE A 178 14.27 0.42 6.02
N ALA A 179 14.52 -0.83 5.62
CA ALA A 179 13.57 -1.93 5.71
C ALA A 179 12.14 -1.57 5.24
N GLY A 180 11.98 -0.94 4.07
CA GLY A 180 10.66 -0.55 3.57
C GLY A 180 10.33 0.94 3.69
N LEU A 181 11.06 1.69 4.52
CA LEU A 181 10.80 3.11 4.82
C LEU A 181 11.94 4.01 4.33
N TRP A 182 11.65 5.30 4.18
CA TRP A 182 12.60 6.32 3.72
C TRP A 182 13.01 7.23 4.87
N LEU A 183 14.31 7.43 5.12
CA LEU A 183 14.80 8.19 6.27
C LEU A 183 14.25 9.62 6.31
N ASP A 184 14.22 10.34 5.18
CA ASP A 184 13.78 11.74 5.14
C ASP A 184 12.25 11.89 5.26
N ASN A 185 11.52 10.78 5.16
CA ASN A 185 10.08 10.72 5.32
C ASN A 185 9.68 9.65 6.36
N PHE A 186 10.60 9.30 7.26
CA PHE A 186 10.50 8.09 8.08
C PHE A 186 9.32 8.14 9.02
N ILE A 187 9.12 9.30 9.66
CA ILE A 187 8.04 9.52 10.62
C ILE A 187 6.67 9.33 9.96
N PHE A 188 6.48 9.83 8.73
CA PHE A 188 5.27 9.54 7.95
C PHE A 188 5.24 8.07 7.51
N GLY A 189 6.39 7.50 7.14
CA GLY A 189 6.50 6.08 6.81
C GLY A 189 6.12 5.13 7.94
N LEU A 190 6.09 5.57 9.19
CA LEU A 190 5.60 4.79 10.33
C LEU A 190 4.08 4.82 10.48
N THR A 191 3.36 5.57 9.64
CA THR A 191 1.91 5.73 9.74
C THR A 191 1.14 4.80 8.81
N TRP A 192 1.57 3.54 8.62
CA TRP A 192 0.91 2.57 7.72
C TRP A 192 -0.02 1.61 8.46
N GLN A 193 -1.20 1.27 7.88
CA GLN A 193 -2.22 0.47 8.56
C GLN A 193 -2.45 -0.87 7.92
N ALA A 194 -2.38 -1.94 8.71
CA ALA A 194 -2.87 -3.23 8.26
C ALA A 194 -4.40 -3.22 8.07
N GLY A 195 -4.86 -3.70 6.90
CA GLY A 195 -6.28 -3.90 6.62
C GLY A 195 -6.96 -4.82 7.62
N THR A 196 -8.28 -4.71 7.82
CA THR A 196 -9.05 -5.46 8.85
C THR A 196 -8.98 -6.99 8.67
N LEU A 197 -9.24 -7.76 9.74
CA LEU A 197 -9.09 -9.24 9.72
C LEU A 197 -10.05 -9.90 8.71
N HIS A 198 -11.15 -9.22 8.37
CA HIS A 198 -12.18 -9.72 7.45
C HIS A 198 -11.78 -9.65 5.96
N THR A 199 -10.73 -8.93 5.59
CA THR A 199 -10.29 -8.81 4.17
C THR A 199 -9.20 -9.82 3.78
N ILE A 200 -8.83 -10.73 4.69
CA ILE A 200 -7.79 -11.72 4.45
C ILE A 200 -8.33 -12.86 3.57
N LYS A 201 -7.86 -12.95 2.31
CA LYS A 201 -8.10 -14.11 1.42
C LYS A 201 -7.21 -15.33 1.72
N SER A 202 -6.22 -15.17 2.61
CA SER A 202 -5.25 -16.21 2.99
C SER A 202 -5.63 -16.88 4.32
N SER A 203 -5.54 -18.20 4.39
CA SER A 203 -5.81 -19.00 5.60
C SER A 203 -4.78 -18.81 6.73
N SER A 204 -3.83 -17.90 6.54
CA SER A 204 -2.74 -17.56 7.46
C SER A 204 -3.19 -16.41 8.38
N ALA A 205 -3.91 -16.73 9.45
CA ALA A 205 -4.10 -15.81 10.59
C ALA A 205 -2.86 -15.78 11.51
N ALA A 206 -1.65 -15.92 10.95
CA ALA A 206 -0.41 -15.78 11.69
C ALA A 206 -0.03 -14.30 11.73
N LEU A 207 -0.44 -13.63 12.82
CA LEU A 207 -0.25 -12.19 13.05
C LEU A 207 1.23 -11.77 13.19
N ALA A 208 2.17 -12.71 13.19
CA ALA A 208 3.60 -12.49 13.02
C ALA A 208 4.17 -13.71 12.28
N LEU A 209 5.14 -13.50 11.38
CA LEU A 209 5.89 -14.63 10.82
C LEU A 209 6.65 -15.34 11.94
N SER A 210 6.69 -16.67 11.90
CA SER A 210 7.55 -17.47 12.80
C SER A 210 9.04 -17.15 12.62
N ASP A 211 9.42 -16.70 11.43
CA ASP A 211 10.80 -16.35 11.06
C ASP A 211 10.95 -14.86 10.82
N TYR A 212 12.10 -14.30 11.24
CA TYR A 212 12.42 -12.90 11.02
C TYR A 212 12.49 -12.56 9.52
N ARG A 213 11.69 -11.60 9.09
CA ARG A 213 11.67 -11.06 7.71
C ARG A 213 12.06 -9.59 7.64
N ALA A 214 11.55 -8.80 8.60
CA ALA A 214 11.71 -7.35 8.68
C ALA A 214 11.51 -6.90 10.14
N PRO A 215 12.03 -5.73 10.55
CA PRO A 215 11.81 -5.20 11.89
C PRO A 215 10.34 -4.82 12.11
N THR A 216 9.93 -4.75 13.38
CA THR A 216 8.52 -4.51 13.78
C THR A 216 7.92 -3.21 13.24
N PHE A 217 8.72 -2.16 13.05
CA PHE A 217 8.25 -0.89 12.50
C PHE A 217 8.02 -0.91 10.98
N SER A 218 8.49 -1.95 10.29
CA SER A 218 8.35 -2.07 8.84
C SER A 218 6.99 -2.64 8.47
N TRP A 219 6.35 -2.09 7.43
CA TRP A 219 5.17 -2.68 6.82
C TRP A 219 5.42 -4.09 6.26
N ALA A 220 6.68 -4.45 5.99
CA ALA A 220 7.06 -5.79 5.56
C ALA A 220 7.13 -6.79 6.73
N SER A 221 6.85 -6.39 7.97
CA SER A 221 6.80 -7.32 9.12
C SER A 221 5.54 -8.17 9.13
N VAL A 222 4.43 -7.70 8.57
CA VAL A 222 3.13 -8.38 8.56
C VAL A 222 2.76 -8.98 7.21
N GLU A 223 1.88 -9.98 7.18
CA GLU A 223 1.36 -10.62 5.96
C GLU A 223 -0.05 -10.09 5.63
N ARG A 224 -0.18 -8.76 5.49
CA ARG A 224 -1.48 -8.10 5.25
C ARG A 224 -1.32 -6.99 4.23
N ALA A 225 -2.39 -6.74 3.48
CA ALA A 225 -2.53 -5.51 2.73
C ALA A 225 -2.45 -4.34 3.71
N ILE A 226 -1.58 -3.38 3.41
CA ILE A 226 -1.50 -2.15 4.16
C ILE A 226 -2.25 -1.05 3.41
N TYR A 227 -2.76 -0.08 4.15
CA TYR A 227 -3.35 1.14 3.63
C TYR A 227 -2.56 2.32 4.18
N ASP A 228 -2.34 3.31 3.32
CA ASP A 228 -1.82 4.60 3.76
C ASP A 228 -2.92 5.28 4.58
N THR A 229 -2.71 5.47 5.89
CA THR A 229 -3.55 6.41 6.61
C THR A 229 -3.05 7.80 6.28
N ILE A 230 -3.80 8.51 5.44
CA ILE A 230 -3.83 9.98 5.45
C ILE A 230 -4.46 10.37 6.80
N GLY A 231 -3.73 10.15 7.89
CA GLY A 231 -4.14 10.55 9.21
C GLY A 231 -4.04 12.06 9.27
N HIS A 232 -5.15 12.76 9.05
CA HIS A 232 -5.26 14.22 9.17
C HIS A 232 -4.84 14.78 10.54
N TRP A 233 -4.53 13.90 11.50
CA TRP A 233 -4.16 14.20 12.87
C TRP A 233 -2.64 14.14 13.12
N PHE A 234 -1.82 13.60 12.21
CA PHE A 234 -0.39 13.45 12.42
C PHE A 234 0.41 14.67 11.92
N SER A 235 1.12 15.34 12.83
CA SER A 235 2.08 16.41 12.49
C SER A 235 3.50 15.87 12.60
N ALA A 236 4.25 15.91 11.50
CA ALA A 236 5.63 15.43 11.39
C ALA A 236 6.63 16.09 12.38
N ASN A 237 6.20 17.14 13.11
CA ASN A 237 7.06 17.88 14.05
C ASN A 237 7.10 17.29 15.47
N SER A 238 6.34 16.23 15.77
CA SER A 238 6.21 15.70 17.13
C SER A 238 7.27 14.64 17.51
N CYS A 239 8.09 14.19 16.54
CA CYS A 239 9.15 13.22 16.79
C CYS A 239 10.32 13.40 15.82
N THR A 240 11.50 12.97 16.27
CA THR A 240 12.75 13.06 15.52
C THR A 240 13.45 11.70 15.52
N VAL A 241 14.02 11.34 14.38
CA VAL A 241 14.90 10.17 14.25
C VAL A 241 16.27 10.55 14.81
N ILE A 242 16.78 9.76 15.76
CA ILE A 242 18.10 9.97 16.36
C ILE A 242 19.15 9.11 15.68
N GLU A 243 18.83 7.83 15.47
CA GLU A 243 19.75 6.84 14.92
C GLU A 243 18.97 5.76 14.19
N THR A 244 19.57 5.22 13.13
CA THR A 244 19.02 4.07 12.39
C THR A 244 20.16 3.12 12.03
N GLU A 245 19.90 1.83 12.14
CA GLU A 245 20.81 0.77 11.70
C GLU A 245 20.04 -0.18 10.77
N SER A 246 20.66 -0.61 9.68
CA SER A 246 20.09 -1.62 8.79
C SER A 246 21.20 -2.52 8.26
N LYS A 247 21.08 -3.82 8.50
CA LYS A 247 21.99 -4.85 8.01
C LYS A 247 21.29 -5.64 6.93
N VAL A 248 21.94 -5.74 5.77
CA VAL A 248 21.44 -6.51 4.62
C VAL A 248 22.35 -7.73 4.41
N PRO A 249 21.79 -8.92 4.13
CA PRO A 249 22.57 -10.15 3.98
C PRO A 249 23.29 -10.24 2.62
N GLY A 250 23.04 -9.32 1.69
CA GLY A 250 23.54 -9.38 0.32
C GLY A 250 23.81 -8.02 -0.30
N ARG A 251 23.98 -8.01 -1.63
CA ARG A 251 24.37 -6.80 -2.39
C ARG A 251 23.23 -5.83 -2.67
N ASN A 252 21.98 -6.22 -2.44
CA ASN A 252 20.83 -5.37 -2.69
C ASN A 252 20.44 -4.62 -1.40
N PRO A 253 20.86 -3.36 -1.21
CA PRO A 253 20.54 -2.58 0.00
C PRO A 253 19.04 -2.24 0.12
N LEU A 254 18.28 -2.44 -0.95
CA LEU A 254 16.83 -2.19 -1.01
C LEU A 254 16.00 -3.48 -0.91
N GLY A 255 16.66 -4.62 -0.72
CA GLY A 255 16.03 -5.94 -0.68
C GLY A 255 15.85 -6.45 0.75
N GLN A 256 16.11 -7.75 0.93
CA GLN A 256 15.99 -8.43 2.21
C GLN A 256 16.86 -7.76 3.28
N VAL A 257 16.37 -7.74 4.53
CA VAL A 257 17.10 -7.25 5.70
C VAL A 257 17.38 -8.40 6.66
N GLN A 258 18.56 -8.39 7.27
CA GLN A 258 18.95 -9.32 8.33
C GLN A 258 18.58 -8.79 9.72
N SER A 259 18.67 -7.47 9.89
CA SER A 259 18.23 -6.75 11.09
C SER A 259 18.10 -5.27 10.75
N ALA A 260 17.20 -4.55 11.39
CA ALA A 260 17.21 -3.09 11.36
C ALA A 260 16.62 -2.53 12.65
N SER A 261 17.10 -1.37 13.10
CA SER A 261 16.66 -0.73 14.34
C SER A 261 16.57 0.78 14.13
N VAL A 262 15.74 1.43 14.96
CA VAL A 262 15.59 2.88 14.97
C VAL A 262 15.46 3.41 16.39
N THR A 263 16.18 4.48 16.68
CA THR A 263 16.03 5.25 17.91
C THR A 263 15.28 6.53 17.60
N LEU A 264 14.15 6.72 18.28
CA LEU A 264 13.30 7.89 18.12
C LEU A 264 13.33 8.76 19.38
N ARG A 265 13.18 10.07 19.19
CA ARG A 265 12.92 11.03 20.26
C ARG A 265 11.61 11.74 19.98
N GLY A 266 10.61 11.42 20.79
CA GLY A 266 9.31 12.09 20.84
C GLY A 266 8.93 12.40 22.29
N LEU A 267 7.74 12.96 22.49
CA LEU A 267 7.16 12.99 23.83
C LEU A 267 6.71 11.58 24.22
N ILE A 268 6.51 11.36 25.51
CA ILE A 268 5.95 10.12 26.04
C ILE A 268 4.99 10.54 27.16
N PHE A 269 3.77 10.01 27.15
CA PHE A 269 2.83 10.21 28.25
C PHE A 269 2.22 8.89 28.71
N LYS A 270 1.80 8.85 29.98
CA LYS A 270 1.07 7.71 30.54
C LYS A 270 -0.41 7.87 30.23
N THR A 271 -1.05 6.80 29.76
CA THR A 271 -2.47 6.80 29.42
C THR A 271 -3.14 5.45 29.69
N THR A 272 -4.47 5.43 29.62
CA THR A 272 -5.26 4.19 29.68
C THR A 272 -5.60 3.77 28.27
N LEU A 273 -5.31 2.51 27.96
CA LEU A 273 -5.69 1.91 26.69
C LEU A 273 -7.13 1.38 26.79
N GLN A 274 -8.03 1.89 25.94
CA GLN A 274 -9.39 1.38 25.82
C GLN A 274 -9.48 0.41 24.64
N ILE A 275 -10.22 -0.67 24.79
CA ILE A 275 -10.46 -1.66 23.73
C ILE A 275 -11.89 -1.49 23.23
N GLU A 276 -12.05 -1.21 21.95
CA GLU A 276 -13.36 -1.23 21.28
C GLU A 276 -13.53 -2.58 20.57
N TYR A 277 -14.70 -3.19 20.75
CA TYR A 277 -15.07 -4.46 20.12
C TYR A 277 -16.06 -4.21 18.98
N SER A 278 -15.98 -5.01 17.92
CA SER A 278 -16.92 -4.87 16.81
C SER A 278 -18.34 -5.32 17.20
N PHE A 279 -19.36 -4.58 16.75
CA PHE A 279 -20.77 -4.88 17.03
C PHE A 279 -21.33 -6.09 16.26
N PHE A 280 -20.57 -6.67 15.31
CA PHE A 280 -21.06 -7.67 14.36
C PHE A 280 -20.90 -9.14 14.81
N GLY A 281 -20.81 -9.40 16.12
CA GLY A 281 -20.94 -10.75 16.67
C GLY A 281 -19.72 -11.67 16.53
N ILE A 282 -18.57 -11.12 16.13
CA ILE A 282 -17.27 -11.80 16.21
C ILE A 282 -16.49 -11.11 17.32
N HIS A 283 -15.96 -11.90 18.28
CA HIS A 283 -15.16 -11.43 19.43
C HIS A 283 -13.77 -10.90 19.03
N ASP A 284 -13.66 -10.20 17.92
CA ASP A 284 -12.42 -9.59 17.46
C ASP A 284 -12.36 -8.12 17.90
N ILE A 285 -11.18 -7.73 18.41
CA ILE A 285 -10.85 -6.36 18.76
C ILE A 285 -10.95 -5.51 17.49
N SER A 286 -11.84 -4.51 17.50
CA SER A 286 -12.05 -3.65 16.33
C SER A 286 -11.01 -2.55 16.27
N SER A 287 -10.68 -1.96 17.41
CA SER A 287 -9.64 -0.95 17.54
C SER A 287 -9.26 -0.74 19.00
N TYR A 288 -8.14 -0.09 19.22
CA TYR A 288 -7.78 0.46 20.51
C TYR A 288 -7.92 1.98 20.48
N VAL A 289 -8.32 2.55 21.60
CA VAL A 289 -8.53 3.98 21.75
C VAL A 289 -7.72 4.51 22.93
N VAL A 290 -6.98 5.57 22.66
CA VAL A 290 -6.26 6.35 23.67
C VAL A 290 -6.95 7.69 23.81
N PRO A 291 -7.68 7.93 24.92
CA PRO A 291 -8.23 9.25 25.20
C PRO A 291 -7.10 10.23 25.54
N CYS A 292 -7.06 11.35 24.83
CA CYS A 292 -6.08 12.43 24.97
C CYS A 292 -6.80 13.78 25.13
N ALA A 293 -7.09 14.17 26.38
CA ALA A 293 -7.87 15.38 26.69
C ALA A 293 -9.19 15.44 25.88
N ASP A 294 -9.31 16.40 24.95
CA ASP A 294 -10.50 16.59 24.09
C ASP A 294 -10.47 15.75 22.80
N THR A 295 -9.43 14.93 22.61
CA THR A 295 -9.24 14.10 21.42
C THR A 295 -9.21 12.61 21.76
N LYS A 296 -9.58 11.77 20.80
CA LYS A 296 -9.45 10.32 20.89
C LYS A 296 -8.52 9.88 19.77
N LEU A 297 -7.47 9.14 20.12
CA LEU A 297 -6.58 8.50 19.15
C LEU A 297 -7.02 7.05 19.00
N THR A 298 -7.45 6.67 17.81
CA THR A 298 -7.87 5.30 17.50
C THR A 298 -6.76 4.63 16.70
N PHE A 299 -6.35 3.44 17.12
CA PHE A 299 -5.38 2.62 16.40
C PHE A 299 -5.88 1.20 16.20
N TYR A 300 -5.47 0.60 15.10
CA TYR A 300 -5.87 -0.74 14.70
C TYR A 300 -4.67 -1.68 14.88
N PRO A 301 -4.80 -2.77 15.63
CA PRO A 301 -3.70 -3.70 15.79
C PRO A 301 -3.36 -4.40 14.48
N ASP A 302 -2.08 -4.37 14.15
CA ASP A 302 -1.47 -5.14 13.07
C ASP A 302 -1.00 -6.51 13.54
N MET A 303 -0.70 -6.67 14.84
CA MET A 303 -0.40 -7.95 15.50
C MET A 303 -1.35 -8.27 16.66
N ALA A 304 -1.56 -9.56 16.92
CA ALA A 304 -2.14 -9.99 18.19
C ALA A 304 -1.18 -9.62 19.31
N LEU A 305 -1.79 -9.43 20.45
CA LEU A 305 -1.22 -8.79 21.59
C LEU A 305 -1.28 -9.91 22.67
N GLU A 306 -0.17 -10.48 23.19
CA GLU A 306 -0.06 -11.61 24.17
C GLU A 306 -0.30 -11.33 25.69
N SER A 307 -0.88 -12.25 26.46
CA SER A 307 -1.37 -12.09 27.87
C SER A 307 -0.45 -11.41 28.91
N PHE A 308 -0.91 -10.31 29.52
CA PHE A 308 -0.49 -9.72 30.80
C PHE A 308 -1.66 -9.63 31.81
N GLU A 309 -1.37 -9.45 33.10
CA GLU A 309 -2.40 -9.26 34.14
C GLU A 309 -2.60 -7.77 34.42
N ALA A 310 -3.84 -7.28 34.28
CA ALA A 310 -4.27 -5.93 34.61
C ALA A 310 -5.19 -5.93 35.82
N ILE A 311 -5.11 -4.93 36.69
CA ILE A 311 -6.03 -4.79 37.83
C ILE A 311 -7.07 -3.73 37.47
N ASN A 312 -8.34 -4.15 37.40
CA ASN A 312 -9.47 -3.28 37.13
C ASN A 312 -9.68 -2.24 38.26
N PRO A 313 -10.39 -1.13 38.02
CA PRO A 313 -10.65 -0.10 39.03
C PRO A 313 -11.38 -0.61 40.28
N ASP A 314 -12.06 -1.74 40.18
CA ASP A 314 -12.72 -2.47 41.26
C ASP A 314 -11.77 -3.44 42.02
N GLY A 315 -10.49 -3.51 41.62
CA GLY A 315 -9.46 -4.34 42.23
C GLY A 315 -9.36 -5.75 41.66
N VAL A 316 -10.11 -6.09 40.60
CA VAL A 316 -10.07 -7.43 39.99
C VAL A 316 -8.88 -7.57 39.05
N THR A 317 -8.00 -8.54 39.31
CA THR A 317 -6.92 -8.91 38.38
C THR A 317 -7.50 -9.72 37.22
N GLU A 318 -7.40 -9.18 36.02
CA GLU A 318 -7.88 -9.77 34.77
C GLU A 318 -6.68 -10.03 33.84
N ARG A 319 -6.62 -11.23 33.25
CA ARG A 319 -5.56 -11.60 32.31
C ARG A 319 -5.94 -11.14 30.91
N LEU A 320 -5.32 -10.06 30.43
CA LEU A 320 -5.58 -9.39 29.15
C LEU A 320 -4.42 -9.61 28.19
N SER A 321 -4.67 -9.93 26.93
CA SER A 321 -3.61 -10.21 25.95
C SER A 321 -3.06 -8.93 25.27
N LEU A 322 -1.79 -8.55 25.54
CA LEU A 322 -0.90 -7.58 24.84
C LEU A 322 0.63 -7.91 24.73
N GLY A 323 1.16 -8.03 23.50
CA GLY A 323 2.57 -8.19 23.05
C GLY A 323 2.65 -8.74 21.61
N HIS A 324 3.41 -8.22 20.64
CA HIS A 324 4.48 -7.22 20.58
C HIS A 324 4.05 -5.92 19.88
N LEU A 325 4.85 -4.86 20.08
CA LEU A 325 4.72 -3.50 19.52
C LEU A 325 3.91 -3.42 18.22
N CYS A 326 2.78 -2.71 18.29
CA CYS A 326 2.15 -2.14 17.10
C CYS A 326 3.21 -1.40 16.29
N SER A 327 3.26 -1.63 15.00
CA SER A 327 4.02 -0.77 14.09
C SER A 327 3.47 0.66 14.03
N TYR A 328 2.22 0.84 14.45
CA TYR A 328 1.70 2.14 14.87
C TYR A 328 2.03 2.44 16.34
N SER A 329 2.47 3.67 16.60
CA SER A 329 2.52 4.27 17.93
C SER A 329 3.64 3.83 18.90
N ILE A 330 4.90 4.01 18.53
CA ILE A 330 5.79 4.74 19.47
C ILE A 330 5.64 6.27 19.28
N LEU A 331 4.99 6.69 18.20
CA LEU A 331 4.69 8.08 17.91
C LEU A 331 3.34 8.59 18.45
N ASP A 332 2.34 7.72 18.69
CA ASP A 332 1.04 8.17 19.22
C ASP A 332 0.99 8.15 20.76
N ILE A 333 2.03 7.60 21.41
CA ILE A 333 2.36 7.84 22.83
C ILE A 333 3.01 9.23 23.00
N ALA A 334 3.20 10.01 21.92
CA ALA A 334 3.97 11.26 21.93
C ALA A 334 3.17 12.55 21.91
N TRP A 335 1.88 12.57 22.25
CA TRP A 335 1.16 13.85 22.34
C TRP A 335 -0.02 13.90 23.31
N ALA A 336 0.27 13.81 24.61
CA ALA A 336 -0.58 14.41 25.64
C ALA A 336 0.25 14.78 26.88
N ALA A 337 0.97 15.90 26.81
CA ALA A 337 1.10 16.87 27.90
C ALA A 337 2.25 17.84 27.61
N ALA A 338 1.88 19.10 27.40
CA ALA A 338 2.74 20.21 27.75
C ALA A 338 2.96 20.21 29.28
N ALA A 339 4.00 19.51 29.76
CA ALA A 339 4.71 19.80 31.01
C ALA A 339 5.84 18.80 31.25
N GLY A 340 7.06 19.17 30.83
CA GLY A 340 8.35 18.78 31.42
C GLY A 340 8.58 17.34 31.88
N LYS A 341 9.22 16.52 31.03
CA LYS A 341 10.48 15.76 31.25
C LYS A 341 10.70 14.79 30.08
N LYS A 342 11.96 14.58 29.66
CA LYS A 342 12.37 13.88 28.42
C LYS A 342 12.94 12.46 28.71
N PRO A 343 12.35 11.37 28.19
CA PRO A 343 12.99 10.06 28.09
C PRO A 343 13.37 9.68 26.63
N PHE A 344 14.18 8.62 26.47
CA PHE A 344 14.60 8.03 25.18
C PHE A 344 13.91 6.66 24.96
N ALA A 345 13.64 6.28 23.72
CA ALA A 345 13.14 4.94 23.36
C ALA A 345 13.90 4.37 22.14
N THR A 346 14.28 3.09 22.20
CA THR A 346 14.94 2.35 21.11
C THR A 346 13.98 1.26 20.63
N ILE A 347 13.74 1.19 19.32
CA ILE A 347 12.88 0.18 18.68
C ILE A 347 13.79 -0.78 17.90
N SER A 348 13.72 -2.07 18.24
CA SER A 348 14.46 -3.16 17.61
C SER A 348 13.57 -4.02 16.73
#